data_AF-I4D105-F1
#
_entry.id   AF-I4D105-F1
#
_cell.length_a   1.000
_cell.length_b   1.000
_cell.length_c   1.000
_cell.angle_alpha   90.00
_cell.angle_beta   90.00
_cell.angle_gamma   90.00
#
_symmetry.space_group_name_H-M   'P 1'
#
loop_
_entity.id
_entity.type
_entity.pdbx_description
1 polymer ?
#
loop_
_entity_poly.entity_id
_entity_poly.type
_entity_poly.pdbx_seq_one_letter_code
_entity_poly.pdbx_strand_id
1 'polypeptide(L)'
;MINCILAGVGGQGTVLASKLIAQAAMNKGKNVRTAETIGMAQRGGCVVSHVRIGEEIHSPLIPLKSADIIIGFEPAEAVRSLPYLKAKGTVIVSQKAIKPVTDSLAKTNYDGKEMLDYLERHVEHLISIDVEPIFTACGSTKVLNIALLGAALAAGILDISAEEMEKTIEEKVPQRFREMNLKALRAGAITALKE
;
A
#
# COMPACT_ATOMS: atom_id res chain seq x y z
N MET A 1 -2.71 -19.05 -1.67
CA MET A 1 -1.63 -18.13 -2.09
C MET A 1 -2.22 -16.74 -2.09
N ILE A 2 -1.53 -15.77 -1.51
CA ILE A 2 -1.94 -14.36 -1.44
C ILE A 2 -0.87 -13.53 -2.14
N ASN A 3 -1.28 -12.72 -3.10
CA ASN A 3 -0.43 -11.84 -3.89
C ASN A 3 -0.84 -10.39 -3.63
N CYS A 4 0.07 -9.63 -3.03
CA CYS A 4 -0.12 -8.21 -2.75
C CYS A 4 0.88 -7.38 -3.57
N ILE A 5 0.37 -6.40 -4.30
CA ILE A 5 1.19 -5.36 -4.94
C ILE A 5 1.11 -4.12 -4.07
N LEU A 6 2.25 -3.49 -3.80
CA LEU A 6 2.30 -2.15 -3.23
C LEU A 6 2.91 -1.23 -4.27
N ALA A 7 2.20 -0.17 -4.64
CA ALA A 7 2.59 0.73 -5.73
C ALA A 7 2.54 2.17 -5.25
N GLY A 8 3.62 2.92 -5.48
CA GLY A 8 3.72 4.30 -5.04
C GLY A 8 4.93 4.98 -5.66
N VAL A 9 5.31 6.11 -5.07
CA VAL A 9 6.51 6.85 -5.45
C VAL A 9 7.54 6.86 -4.31
N GLY A 10 8.80 7.12 -4.67
CA GLY A 10 9.91 7.18 -3.72
C GLY A 10 9.62 8.10 -2.54
N GLY A 11 9.88 7.59 -1.32
CA GLY A 11 9.69 8.33 -0.07
C GLY A 11 8.39 8.03 0.69
N GLN A 12 7.46 7.29 0.10
CA GLN A 12 6.17 6.97 0.74
C GLN A 12 6.19 5.75 1.67
N GLY A 13 7.31 5.04 1.79
CA GLY A 13 7.45 3.90 2.69
C GLY A 13 6.91 2.57 2.13
N THR A 14 6.70 2.45 0.81
CA THR A 14 6.22 1.23 0.13
C THR A 14 7.04 -0.02 0.46
N VAL A 15 8.38 0.10 0.46
CA VAL A 15 9.29 -1.01 0.81
C VAL A 15 9.21 -1.38 2.29
N LEU A 16 8.94 -0.42 3.18
CA LEU A 16 8.75 -0.73 4.59
C LEU A 16 7.43 -1.49 4.81
N ALA A 17 6.34 -1.05 4.16
CA ALA A 17 5.06 -1.75 4.23
C ALA A 17 5.16 -3.18 3.69
N SER A 18 5.85 -3.39 2.57
CA SER A 18 6.04 -4.76 2.02
C SER A 18 6.80 -5.66 3.00
N LYS A 19 7.85 -5.12 3.65
CA LYS A 19 8.61 -5.85 4.69
C LYS A 19 7.79 -6.17 5.93
N LEU A 20 6.89 -5.28 6.34
CA LEU A 20 6.00 -5.53 7.48
C LEU A 20 4.98 -6.64 7.18
N ILE A 21 4.35 -6.61 5.99
CA ILE A 21 3.47 -7.69 5.53
C ILE A 21 4.25 -9.02 5.52
N ALA A 22 5.44 -9.02 4.92
CA ALA A 22 6.27 -10.21 4.84
C ALA A 22 6.65 -10.75 6.22
N GLN A 23 7.07 -9.87 7.13
CA GLN A 23 7.43 -10.26 8.49
C GLN A 23 6.23 -10.81 9.27
N ALA A 24 5.06 -10.17 9.19
CA ALA A 24 3.87 -10.65 9.86
C ALA A 24 3.47 -12.03 9.36
N ALA A 25 3.53 -12.27 8.05
CA ALA A 25 3.29 -13.61 7.47
C ALA A 25 4.34 -14.65 7.89
N MET A 26 5.64 -14.28 7.93
CA MET A 26 6.70 -15.16 8.41
C MET A 26 6.54 -15.51 9.90
N ASN A 27 6.07 -14.57 10.72
CA ASN A 27 5.77 -14.80 12.14
C ASN A 27 4.65 -15.85 12.33
N LYS A 28 3.79 -16.06 11.31
CA LYS A 28 2.78 -17.13 11.26
C LYS A 28 3.28 -18.44 10.66
N GLY A 29 4.58 -18.55 10.38
CA GLY A 29 5.19 -19.71 9.72
C GLY A 29 4.84 -19.88 8.25
N LYS A 30 4.35 -18.83 7.57
CA LYS A 30 4.09 -18.86 6.12
C LYS A 30 5.37 -18.60 5.33
N ASN A 31 5.51 -19.22 4.15
CA ASN A 31 6.57 -18.83 3.22
C ASN A 31 6.20 -17.53 2.52
N VAL A 32 7.19 -16.67 2.35
CA VAL A 32 7.03 -15.36 1.71
C VAL A 32 8.16 -15.15 0.71
N ARG A 33 7.82 -14.58 -0.45
CA ARG A 33 8.83 -13.98 -1.34
C ARG A 33 8.43 -12.56 -1.69
N THR A 34 9.40 -11.67 -1.68
CA THR A 34 9.24 -10.30 -2.13
C THR A 34 10.16 -9.98 -3.29
N ALA A 35 9.75 -9.03 -4.11
CA ALA A 35 10.60 -8.38 -5.11
C ALA A 35 10.20 -6.92 -5.20
N GLU A 36 11.18 -6.03 -5.19
CA GLU A 36 10.95 -4.59 -5.30
C GLU A 36 11.61 -4.03 -6.56
N THR A 37 10.86 -3.22 -7.29
CA THR A 37 11.39 -2.38 -8.36
C THR A 37 11.36 -0.94 -7.87
N ILE A 38 12.52 -0.30 -7.84
CA ILE A 38 12.70 1.08 -7.39
C ILE A 38 13.19 1.89 -8.58
N GLY A 39 12.40 2.84 -9.04
CA GLY A 39 12.78 3.75 -10.11
C GLY A 39 14.02 4.56 -9.73
N MET A 40 14.95 4.72 -10.67
CA MET A 40 16.25 5.37 -10.41
C MET A 40 16.16 6.89 -10.18
N ALA A 41 14.98 7.49 -10.33
CA ALA A 41 14.79 8.92 -10.08
C ALA A 41 14.90 9.24 -8.59
N GLN A 42 15.76 10.20 -8.23
CA GLN A 42 16.01 10.59 -6.84
C GLN A 42 14.75 11.10 -6.10
N ARG A 43 13.77 11.65 -6.82
CA ARG A 43 12.46 12.09 -6.28
C ARG A 43 11.35 11.81 -7.30
N GLY A 44 10.23 11.22 -6.86
CA GLY A 44 9.08 10.92 -7.71
C GLY A 44 9.22 9.69 -8.60
N GLY A 45 10.27 8.87 -8.42
CA GLY A 45 10.40 7.60 -9.12
C GLY A 45 9.35 6.58 -8.66
N CYS A 46 8.80 5.82 -9.60
CA CYS A 46 7.89 4.70 -9.35
C CYS A 46 8.54 3.65 -8.44
N VAL A 47 7.80 3.17 -7.46
CA VAL A 47 8.20 2.08 -6.57
C VAL A 47 7.09 1.04 -6.56
N VAL A 48 7.43 -0.19 -6.94
CA VAL A 48 6.50 -1.33 -6.92
C VAL A 48 7.12 -2.46 -6.11
N SER A 49 6.41 -2.92 -5.09
CA SER A 49 6.79 -4.09 -4.30
C SER A 49 5.78 -5.22 -4.54
N HIS A 50 6.27 -6.38 -4.91
CA HIS A 50 5.53 -7.63 -4.97
C HIS A 50 5.71 -8.37 -3.64
N VAL A 51 4.62 -8.83 -3.03
CA VAL A 51 4.62 -9.68 -1.85
C VAL A 51 3.76 -10.90 -2.13
N ARG A 52 4.37 -12.09 -2.11
CA ARG A 52 3.68 -13.37 -2.30
C ARG A 52 3.76 -14.18 -1.01
N ILE A 53 2.61 -14.65 -0.51
CA ILE A 53 2.48 -15.42 0.73
C ILE A 53 1.80 -16.75 0.39
N GLY A 54 2.36 -17.88 0.85
CA GLY A 54 1.81 -19.20 0.57
C GLY A 54 2.77 -20.31 0.97
N GLU A 55 2.50 -21.54 0.56
CA GLU A 55 3.36 -22.69 0.86
C GLU A 55 4.46 -22.83 -0.20
N GLU A 56 4.09 -22.94 -1.47
CA GLU A 56 5.03 -23.07 -2.59
C GLU A 56 5.05 -21.80 -3.45
N ILE A 57 6.17 -21.08 -3.39
CA ILE A 57 6.40 -19.89 -4.21
C ILE A 57 7.63 -20.16 -5.06
N HIS A 58 7.49 -20.24 -6.38
CA HIS A 58 8.62 -20.50 -7.29
C HIS A 58 9.27 -19.22 -7.83
N SER A 59 8.57 -18.09 -7.82
CA SER A 59 9.05 -16.79 -8.29
C SER A 59 8.54 -15.66 -7.39
N PRO A 60 9.35 -14.63 -7.11
CA PRO A 60 8.89 -13.50 -6.30
C PRO A 60 7.95 -12.56 -7.07
N LEU A 61 7.97 -12.58 -8.41
CA LEU A 61 7.12 -11.72 -9.23
C LEU A 61 5.68 -12.26 -9.28
N ILE A 62 4.71 -11.36 -9.16
CA ILE A 62 3.28 -11.66 -9.27
C ILE A 62 2.91 -11.66 -10.75
N PRO A 63 2.32 -12.74 -11.29
CA PRO A 63 1.81 -12.76 -12.66
C PRO A 63 0.71 -11.73 -12.91
N LEU A 64 0.51 -11.36 -14.17
CA LEU A 64 -0.65 -10.53 -14.54
C LEU A 64 -1.96 -11.22 -14.13
N LYS A 65 -2.97 -10.42 -13.80
CA LYS A 65 -4.31 -10.89 -13.39
C LYS A 65 -4.33 -11.86 -12.20
N SER A 66 -3.35 -11.76 -11.29
CA SER A 66 -3.22 -12.66 -10.15
C SER A 66 -3.01 -11.99 -8.79
N ALA A 67 -2.90 -10.65 -8.74
CA ALA A 67 -2.86 -9.91 -7.49
C ALA A 67 -4.23 -9.95 -6.83
N ASP A 68 -4.28 -10.38 -5.57
CA ASP A 68 -5.46 -10.37 -4.72
C ASP A 68 -5.79 -8.96 -4.23
N ILE A 69 -4.74 -8.19 -3.96
CA ILE A 69 -4.83 -6.81 -3.48
C ILE A 69 -3.73 -5.94 -4.09
N ILE A 70 -4.10 -4.71 -4.43
CA ILE A 70 -3.17 -3.62 -4.74
C ILE A 70 -3.31 -2.55 -3.66
N ILE A 71 -2.19 -2.16 -3.04
CA ILE A 71 -2.11 -1.03 -2.12
C ILE A 71 -1.41 0.12 -2.86
N GLY A 72 -2.20 1.07 -3.34
CA GLY A 72 -1.79 2.27 -4.06
C GLY A 72 -1.53 3.44 -3.13
N PHE A 73 -0.26 3.83 -2.99
CA PHE A 73 0.17 4.98 -2.20
C PHE A 73 0.01 6.29 -2.99
N GLU A 74 -0.19 6.17 -4.30
CA GLU A 74 -0.34 7.27 -5.24
C GLU A 74 -1.32 6.81 -6.35
N PRO A 75 -2.36 7.60 -6.70
CA PRO A 75 -3.39 7.19 -7.65
C PRO A 75 -2.89 6.71 -9.03
N ALA A 76 -1.95 7.41 -9.67
CA ALA A 76 -1.41 7.00 -10.96
C ALA A 76 -0.60 5.70 -10.86
N GLU A 77 0.08 5.45 -9.74
CA GLU A 77 0.82 4.21 -9.50
C GLU A 77 -0.11 3.03 -9.25
N ALA A 78 -1.27 3.27 -8.62
CA ALA A 78 -2.33 2.28 -8.50
C ALA A 78 -2.90 1.90 -9.87
N VAL A 79 -3.25 2.89 -10.70
CA VAL A 79 -3.74 2.69 -12.08
C VAL A 79 -2.72 1.90 -12.91
N ARG A 80 -1.44 2.26 -12.84
CA ARG A 80 -0.36 1.55 -13.56
C ARG A 80 -0.23 0.09 -13.15
N SER A 81 -0.64 -0.26 -11.93
CA SER A 81 -0.56 -1.61 -11.38
C SER A 81 -1.80 -2.47 -11.66
N LEU A 82 -2.89 -1.90 -12.19
CA LEU A 82 -4.12 -2.63 -12.51
C LEU A 82 -3.98 -3.86 -13.43
N PRO A 83 -3.02 -3.93 -14.38
CA PRO A 83 -2.81 -5.16 -15.15
C PRO A 83 -2.53 -6.39 -14.29
N TYR A 84 -1.99 -6.22 -13.08
CA TYR A 84 -1.76 -7.30 -12.13
C TYR A 84 -3.02 -7.74 -11.38
N LEU A 85 -4.01 -6.87 -11.22
CA LEU A 85 -5.23 -7.15 -10.44
C LEU A 85 -6.02 -8.30 -11.05
N LYS A 86 -6.37 -9.30 -10.22
CA LYS A 86 -7.31 -10.37 -10.62
C LYS A 86 -8.72 -9.81 -10.79
N ALA A 87 -9.62 -10.54 -11.46
CA ALA A 87 -10.98 -10.07 -11.76
C ALA A 87 -11.79 -9.63 -10.52
N LYS A 88 -11.57 -10.26 -9.36
CA LYS A 88 -12.19 -9.92 -8.07
C LYS A 88 -11.16 -9.46 -7.04
N GLY A 89 -10.12 -8.78 -7.51
CA GLY A 89 -9.09 -8.21 -6.64
C GLY A 89 -9.56 -6.90 -6.05
N THR A 90 -8.98 -6.53 -4.91
CA THR A 90 -9.28 -5.26 -4.24
C THR A 90 -8.17 -4.25 -4.46
N VAL A 91 -8.53 -2.98 -4.60
CA VAL A 91 -7.59 -1.88 -4.60
C VAL A 91 -7.85 -1.02 -3.38
N ILE A 92 -6.82 -0.83 -2.56
CA ILE A 92 -6.77 0.19 -1.51
C ILE A 92 -5.93 1.33 -2.06
N VAL A 93 -6.45 2.55 -2.16
CA VAL A 93 -5.71 3.68 -2.73
C VAL A 93 -5.76 4.91 -1.83
N SER A 94 -4.64 5.62 -1.69
CA SER A 94 -4.62 6.97 -1.11
C SER A 94 -5.21 7.98 -2.08
N GLN A 95 -6.13 8.81 -1.63
CA GLN A 95 -6.66 9.93 -2.44
C GLN A 95 -5.60 11.02 -2.67
N LYS A 96 -4.56 11.08 -1.83
CA LYS A 96 -3.48 12.07 -1.97
C LYS A 96 -2.51 11.70 -3.09
N ALA A 97 -2.42 12.56 -4.09
CA ALA A 97 -1.45 12.48 -5.18
C ALA A 97 -0.12 13.17 -4.85
N ILE A 98 0.96 12.70 -5.46
CA ILE A 98 2.26 13.37 -5.43
C ILE A 98 2.56 13.92 -6.82
N LYS A 99 2.64 15.25 -6.92
CA LYS A 99 2.99 15.93 -8.17
C LYS A 99 4.37 15.50 -8.66
N PRO A 100 4.48 14.94 -9.87
CA PRO A 100 5.77 14.64 -10.47
C PRO A 100 6.64 15.88 -10.62
N VAL A 101 7.97 15.71 -10.55
CA VAL A 101 8.91 16.81 -10.77
C VAL A 101 8.80 17.37 -12.20
N THR A 102 8.54 16.50 -13.18
CA THR A 102 8.30 16.88 -14.58
C THR A 102 7.07 17.75 -14.73
N ASP A 103 6.04 17.52 -13.91
CA ASP A 103 4.83 18.33 -13.88
C ASP A 103 5.09 19.74 -13.29
N SER A 104 5.86 19.79 -12.20
CA SER A 104 6.27 21.07 -11.59
C SER A 104 7.00 21.99 -12.58
N LEU A 105 7.67 21.41 -13.59
CA LEU A 105 8.35 22.13 -14.67
C LEU A 105 7.43 22.43 -15.87
N ALA A 106 6.45 21.56 -16.16
CA ALA A 106 5.53 21.68 -17.28
C ALA A 106 4.24 22.47 -16.98
N LYS A 107 3.96 22.79 -15.70
CA LYS A 107 2.72 23.45 -15.22
C LYS A 107 1.44 22.69 -15.59
N THR A 108 1.44 21.36 -15.56
CA THR A 108 0.17 20.62 -15.60
C THR A 108 -0.45 20.64 -14.19
N ASN A 109 -1.74 20.28 -14.10
CA ASN A 109 -2.51 20.31 -12.86
C ASN A 109 -2.76 18.91 -12.32
N TYR A 110 -1.76 18.02 -12.34
CA TYR A 110 -1.96 16.67 -11.82
C TYR A 110 -2.27 16.72 -10.32
N ASP A 111 -3.46 16.26 -9.95
CA ASP A 111 -3.96 16.18 -8.57
C ASP A 111 -4.47 14.76 -8.22
N GLY A 112 -4.33 13.81 -9.13
CA GLY A 112 -4.78 12.42 -8.99
C GLY A 112 -6.25 12.19 -9.30
N LYS A 113 -7.07 13.23 -9.50
CA LYS A 113 -8.53 13.09 -9.67
C LYS A 113 -8.89 12.20 -10.86
N GLU A 114 -8.26 12.42 -12.02
CA GLU A 114 -8.51 11.59 -13.21
C GLU A 114 -8.17 10.12 -12.99
N MET A 115 -7.17 9.83 -12.15
CA MET A 115 -6.76 8.46 -11.82
C MET A 115 -7.73 7.80 -10.85
N LEU A 116 -8.23 8.55 -9.86
CA LEU A 116 -9.29 8.10 -8.95
C LEU A 116 -10.59 7.82 -9.73
N ASP A 117 -11.03 8.76 -10.59
CA ASP A 117 -12.18 8.60 -11.48
C ASP A 117 -12.01 7.39 -12.42
N TYR A 118 -10.78 7.06 -12.82
CA TYR A 118 -10.48 5.87 -13.60
C TYR A 118 -10.63 4.59 -12.77
N LEU A 119 -10.09 4.57 -11.54
CA LEU A 119 -10.20 3.43 -10.63
C LEU A 119 -11.67 3.11 -10.31
N GLU A 120 -12.47 4.12 -9.97
CA GLU A 120 -13.90 3.96 -9.66
C GLU A 120 -14.68 3.30 -10.82
N ARG A 121 -14.31 3.59 -12.07
CA ARG A 121 -14.97 3.02 -13.25
C ARG A 121 -14.53 1.60 -13.60
N HIS A 122 -13.35 1.17 -13.15
CA HIS A 122 -12.72 -0.08 -13.63
C HIS A 122 -12.41 -1.09 -12.53
N VAL A 123 -12.57 -0.73 -11.26
CA VAL A 123 -12.28 -1.60 -10.12
C VAL A 123 -13.56 -1.84 -9.33
N GLU A 124 -14.01 -3.10 -9.31
CA GLU A 124 -15.23 -3.51 -8.59
C GLU A 124 -15.10 -3.36 -7.06
N HIS A 125 -13.93 -3.66 -6.51
CA HIS A 125 -13.65 -3.56 -5.08
C HIS A 125 -12.58 -2.50 -4.83
N LEU A 126 -13.01 -1.24 -4.78
CA LEU A 126 -12.16 -0.07 -4.54
C LEU A 126 -12.42 0.49 -3.13
N ILE A 127 -11.35 0.78 -2.39
CA ILE A 127 -11.39 1.48 -1.11
C ILE A 127 -10.45 2.68 -1.21
N SER A 128 -11.02 3.88 -1.21
CA SER A 128 -10.30 5.14 -1.40
C SER A 128 -10.10 5.86 -0.06
N ILE A 129 -8.87 5.92 0.43
CA ILE A 129 -8.57 6.47 1.75
C ILE A 129 -8.23 7.96 1.65
N ASP A 130 -9.05 8.82 2.25
CA ASP A 130 -8.66 10.19 2.60
C ASP A 130 -7.69 10.14 3.79
N VAL A 131 -6.43 10.45 3.50
CA VAL A 131 -5.32 10.36 4.45
C VAL A 131 -5.09 11.66 5.23
N GLU A 132 -5.69 12.79 4.84
CA GLU A 132 -5.46 14.09 5.51
C GLU A 132 -5.94 14.11 6.97
N PRO A 133 -7.11 13.55 7.33
CA PRO A 133 -7.53 13.43 8.72
C PRO A 133 -6.56 12.55 9.53
N ILE A 134 -6.03 11.49 8.92
CA ILE A 134 -5.08 10.57 9.56
C ILE A 134 -3.74 11.29 9.83
N PHE A 135 -3.24 12.05 8.86
CA PHE A 135 -2.01 12.84 9.02
C PHE A 135 -2.15 13.89 10.11
N THR A 136 -3.27 14.59 10.14
CA THR A 136 -3.58 15.57 11.19
C THR A 136 -3.58 14.92 12.57
N ALA A 137 -4.31 13.80 12.71
CA ALA A 137 -4.39 13.06 13.96
C ALA A 137 -3.04 12.49 14.42
N CYS A 138 -2.19 12.05 13.50
CA CYS A 138 -0.88 11.47 13.81
C CYS A 138 0.25 12.50 13.89
N GLY A 139 0.02 13.75 13.46
CA GLY A 139 1.03 14.81 13.39
C GLY A 139 2.14 14.55 12.36
N SER A 140 1.93 13.65 11.39
CA SER A 140 2.96 13.32 10.40
C SER A 140 2.38 12.70 9.13
N THR A 141 2.88 13.13 7.97
CA THR A 141 2.59 12.49 6.67
C THR A 141 3.37 11.20 6.44
N LYS A 142 4.40 10.94 7.26
CA LYS A 142 5.25 9.74 7.15
C LYS A 142 4.54 8.43 7.52
N VAL A 143 3.33 8.52 8.06
CA VAL A 143 2.51 7.36 8.46
C VAL A 143 1.64 6.81 7.33
N LEU A 144 1.69 7.40 6.14
CA LEU A 144 0.89 6.98 4.97
C LEU A 144 0.93 5.47 4.76
N ASN A 145 2.14 4.88 4.80
CA ASN A 145 2.33 3.45 4.60
C ASN A 145 1.61 2.58 5.62
N ILE A 146 1.61 2.99 6.89
CA ILE A 146 0.95 2.24 7.95
C ILE A 146 -0.57 2.48 7.95
N ALA A 147 -1.02 3.68 7.60
CA ALA A 147 -2.43 3.97 7.41
C ALA A 147 -3.05 3.09 6.31
N LEU A 148 -2.42 3.04 5.12
CA LEU A 148 -2.90 2.18 4.03
C LEU A 148 -2.78 0.70 4.37
N LEU A 149 -1.77 0.29 5.15
CA LEU A 149 -1.66 -1.07 5.66
C LEU A 149 -2.84 -1.41 6.59
N GLY A 150 -3.22 -0.49 7.47
CA GLY A 150 -4.41 -0.65 8.32
C GLY A 150 -5.68 -0.84 7.51
N ALA A 151 -5.86 -0.03 6.46
CA ALA A 151 -6.97 -0.18 5.52
C ALA A 151 -6.96 -1.54 4.81
N ALA A 152 -5.80 -2.01 4.37
CA ALA A 152 -5.64 -3.32 3.73
C ALA A 152 -5.93 -4.51 4.68
N LEU A 153 -5.61 -4.38 5.97
CA LEU A 153 -5.95 -5.39 6.98
C LEU A 153 -7.46 -5.43 7.24
N ALA A 154 -8.13 -4.27 7.28
CA ALA A 154 -9.58 -4.19 7.44
C ALA A 154 -10.33 -4.86 6.27
N ALA A 155 -9.76 -4.84 5.06
CA ALA A 155 -10.29 -5.58 3.92
C ALA A 155 -10.19 -7.11 4.07
N GLY A 156 -9.38 -7.63 4.99
CA GLY A 156 -9.33 -9.06 5.35
C GLY A 156 -8.62 -9.97 4.33
N ILE A 157 -7.92 -9.42 3.33
CA ILE A 157 -7.35 -10.19 2.20
C ILE A 157 -5.98 -10.79 2.51
N LEU A 158 -5.22 -10.15 3.41
CA LEU A 158 -3.82 -10.48 3.66
C LEU A 158 -3.59 -11.71 4.55
N ASP A 159 -4.63 -12.31 5.13
CA ASP A 159 -4.51 -13.37 6.16
C ASP A 159 -3.57 -12.97 7.30
N ILE A 160 -3.67 -11.71 7.74
CA ILE A 160 -2.92 -11.13 8.85
C ILE A 160 -3.93 -10.34 9.69
N SER A 161 -3.97 -10.57 11.00
CA SER A 161 -4.83 -9.82 11.92
C SER A 161 -4.23 -8.46 12.27
N ALA A 162 -5.06 -7.56 12.81
CA ALA A 162 -4.58 -6.27 13.31
C ALA A 162 -3.53 -6.48 14.43
N GLU A 163 -3.78 -7.38 15.37
CA GLU A 163 -2.90 -7.69 16.49
C GLU A 163 -1.55 -8.26 16.01
N GLU A 164 -1.58 -9.16 15.02
CA GLU A 164 -0.36 -9.71 14.39
C GLU A 164 0.49 -8.61 13.74
N MET A 165 -0.15 -7.64 13.09
CA MET A 165 0.54 -6.49 12.53
C MET A 165 1.05 -5.52 13.60
N GLU A 166 0.26 -5.24 14.64
CA GLU A 166 0.67 -4.37 15.76
C GLU A 166 1.95 -4.91 16.41
N LYS A 167 2.00 -6.21 16.70
CA LYS A 167 3.20 -6.89 17.21
C LYS A 167 4.38 -6.75 16.25
N THR A 168 4.16 -6.93 14.95
CA THR A 168 5.20 -6.80 13.92
C THR A 168 5.74 -5.36 13.85
N ILE A 169 4.88 -4.35 14.01
CA ILE A 169 5.28 -2.94 14.10
C ILE A 169 6.13 -2.71 15.34
N GLU A 170 5.75 -3.26 16.49
CA GLU A 170 6.55 -3.15 17.71
C GLU A 170 7.94 -3.78 17.54
N GLU A 171 8.05 -4.91 16.84
CA GLU A 171 9.32 -5.59 16.58
C GLU A 171 10.22 -4.82 15.59
N LYS A 172 9.64 -4.24 14.53
CA LYS A 172 10.42 -3.71 13.39
C LYS A 172 10.54 -2.20 13.33
N VAL A 173 9.63 -1.46 13.97
CA VAL A 173 9.63 0.01 13.96
C VAL A 173 10.35 0.53 15.21
N PRO A 174 11.28 1.50 15.06
CA PRO A 174 11.98 2.08 16.20
C PRO A 174 11.02 2.60 17.27
N GLN A 175 11.35 2.37 18.55
CA GLN A 175 10.48 2.67 19.69
C GLN A 175 9.83 4.06 19.64
N ARG A 176 10.61 5.09 19.32
CA ARG A 176 10.14 6.49 19.20
C ARG A 176 9.04 6.73 18.17
N PHE A 177 8.82 5.80 17.23
CA PHE A 177 7.81 5.91 16.19
C PHE A 177 6.63 4.94 16.37
N ARG A 178 6.69 4.01 17.34
CA ARG A 178 5.69 2.94 17.46
C ARG A 178 4.27 3.47 17.71
N GLU A 179 4.10 4.31 18.73
CA GLU A 179 2.79 4.85 19.10
C GLU A 179 2.09 5.55 17.92
N MET A 180 2.83 6.42 17.22
CA MET A 180 2.33 7.12 16.04
C MET A 180 1.92 6.15 14.91
N ASN A 181 2.70 5.09 14.67
CA ASN A 181 2.38 4.11 13.64
C ASN A 181 1.19 3.23 14.04
N LEU A 182 1.09 2.80 15.31
CA LEU A 182 -0.07 2.05 15.80
C LEU A 182 -1.36 2.89 15.71
N LYS A 183 -1.29 4.18 16.04
CA LYS A 183 -2.40 5.12 15.85
C LYS A 183 -2.82 5.21 14.37
N ALA A 184 -1.84 5.31 13.47
CA ALA A 184 -2.11 5.36 12.03
C ALA A 184 -2.71 4.07 11.49
N LEU A 185 -2.23 2.90 11.96
CA LEU A 185 -2.76 1.59 11.58
C LEU A 185 -4.26 1.50 11.90
N ARG A 186 -4.63 1.86 13.13
CA ARG A 186 -6.03 1.86 13.59
C ARG A 186 -6.88 2.88 12.84
N ALA A 187 -6.36 4.09 12.63
CA ALA A 187 -7.07 5.13 11.89
C ALA A 187 -7.33 4.73 10.42
N GLY A 188 -6.35 4.10 9.77
CA GLY A 188 -6.50 3.56 8.42
C GLY A 188 -7.55 2.46 8.34
N ALA A 189 -7.55 1.51 9.28
CA ALA A 189 -8.56 0.45 9.36
C ALA A 189 -9.97 1.02 9.55
N ILE A 190 -10.15 1.99 10.46
CA ILE A 190 -11.44 2.64 10.71
C ILE A 190 -11.92 3.41 9.48
N THR A 191 -11.02 4.06 8.74
CA THR A 191 -11.38 4.82 7.54
C THR A 191 -11.86 3.90 6.44
N ALA A 192 -11.18 2.76 6.23
CA ALA A 192 -11.57 1.76 5.24
C ALA A 192 -12.96 1.14 5.49
N LEU A 193 -13.38 1.00 6.75
CA LEU A 193 -14.70 0.44 7.10
C LEU A 193 -15.87 1.41 6.84
N LYS A 194 -15.59 2.67 6.48
CA LYS A 194 -16.60 3.69 6.17
C LYS A 194 -16.82 3.87 4.67
N GLU A 195 -15.93 3.31 3.85
CA GLU A 195 -15.97 3.27 2.40
C GLU A 195 -16.70 1.99 1.95
#